data_AF-B6H0W1-F1
#
_entry.id   AF-B6H0W1-F1
#
_cell.length_a   1.000
_cell.length_b   1.000
_cell.length_c   1.000
_cell.angle_alpha   90.00
_cell.angle_beta   90.00
_cell.angle_gamma   90.00
#
_symmetry.space_group_name_H-M   'P 1'
#
loop_
_entity.id
_entity.type
_entity.pdbx_description
1 polymer ?
#
loop_
_entity_poly.entity_id
_entity_poly.type
_entity_poly.pdbx_seq_one_letter_code
_entity_poly.pdbx_strand_id
1 'polypeptide(L)'
;MTPTRSMRSNRLTTSILFTFLLASSASALWALSFPFPSRQQQIALEHKEHQSIMDKILPGIVQPQKTAPDEDVNAKDSSSPIISDVLPKTKGINIFARLTRDFEPVANRLNDASKNITVLAPRNSAIQALPRKPWENPEDYKKFGEVNAYEGQDGQDRAKRNLQRFVEAHLIPASPWRVGEEVETLAGEKLKWTKEGDKIFIQPGNIEVNSVAEKVHNGEVWVLNDVINYRQG
;
A
#
# COMPACT_ATOMS: atom_id res chain seq x y z
N MET A 1 -35.81 -22.51 56.10
CA MET A 1 -36.26 -23.71 55.36
C MET A 1 -37.77 -23.61 55.23
N THR A 2 -38.21 -23.07 54.09
CA THR A 2 -39.61 -22.95 53.64
C THR A 2 -39.54 -22.56 52.16
N PRO A 3 -39.92 -23.43 51.21
CA PRO A 3 -39.90 -23.11 49.80
C PRO A 3 -41.31 -22.96 49.23
N THR A 4 -41.59 -21.81 48.65
CA THR A 4 -42.77 -21.51 47.81
C THR A 4 -42.34 -20.31 46.96
N ARG A 5 -42.50 -20.24 45.65
CA ARG A 5 -43.42 -20.91 44.73
C ARG A 5 -42.89 -20.65 43.32
N SER A 6 -42.68 -21.72 42.57
CA SER A 6 -42.50 -21.69 41.12
C SER A 6 -43.77 -21.13 40.48
N MET A 7 -43.63 -20.11 39.62
CA MET A 7 -44.65 -19.76 38.65
C MET A 7 -44.07 -19.67 37.25
N ARG A 8 -44.82 -20.36 36.39
CA ARG A 8 -44.59 -20.78 35.03
C ARG A 8 -44.94 -19.65 34.07
N SER A 9 -44.21 -19.62 32.95
CA SER A 9 -44.64 -19.23 31.59
C SER A 9 -45.52 -17.99 31.40
N ASN A 10 -45.07 -17.10 30.52
CA ASN A 10 -45.81 -16.85 29.29
C ASN A 10 -44.87 -16.36 28.18
N ARG A 11 -44.67 -17.21 27.17
CA ARG A 11 -44.17 -16.80 25.86
C ARG A 11 -45.34 -16.18 25.12
N LEU A 12 -45.27 -14.88 24.86
CA LEU A 12 -46.14 -14.18 23.92
C LEU A 12 -45.33 -13.92 22.66
N THR A 13 -45.43 -14.86 21.73
CA THR A 13 -44.97 -14.70 20.34
C THR A 13 -46.02 -13.88 19.61
N THR A 14 -45.78 -12.59 19.45
CA THR A 14 -46.60 -11.73 18.60
C THR A 14 -45.93 -11.64 17.24
N SER A 15 -46.31 -12.54 16.32
CA SER A 15 -46.00 -12.43 14.89
C SER A 15 -46.79 -11.27 14.32
N ILE A 16 -46.11 -10.16 14.01
CA ILE A 16 -46.69 -9.07 13.23
C ILE A 16 -46.28 -9.31 11.78
N LEU A 17 -47.21 -9.84 10.99
CA LEU A 17 -47.15 -9.85 9.53
C LEU A 17 -47.18 -8.39 9.05
N PHE A 18 -46.04 -7.86 8.60
CA PHE A 18 -46.00 -6.64 7.79
C PHE A 18 -45.99 -7.04 6.32
N THR A 19 -47.18 -7.24 5.74
CA THR A 19 -47.38 -7.22 4.30
C THR A 19 -47.56 -5.77 3.87
N PHE A 20 -46.51 -5.15 3.33
CA PHE A 20 -46.62 -3.87 2.64
C PHE A 20 -46.45 -4.05 1.14
N LEU A 21 -47.36 -3.38 0.44
CA LEU A 21 -47.66 -3.50 -0.98
C LEU A 21 -46.48 -3.06 -1.87
N LEU A 22 -46.38 -3.71 -3.03
CA LEU A 22 -45.74 -3.17 -4.22
C LEU A 22 -46.39 -1.82 -4.59
N ALA A 23 -45.56 -0.79 -4.70
CA ALA A 23 -45.87 0.39 -5.50
C ALA A 23 -44.79 0.51 -6.59
N SER A 24 -45.09 -0.03 -7.77
CA SER A 24 -44.39 0.32 -9.00
C SER A 24 -44.78 1.74 -9.39
N SER A 25 -43.84 2.67 -9.31
CA SER A 25 -43.97 3.97 -9.96
C SER A 25 -42.96 4.07 -11.10
N ALA A 26 -43.44 3.75 -12.29
CA ALA A 26 -42.82 4.15 -13.54
C ALA A 26 -43.26 5.59 -13.87
N SER A 27 -42.30 6.48 -14.08
CA SER A 27 -42.45 7.78 -14.77
C SER A 27 -41.03 8.22 -15.14
N ALA A 28 -40.59 8.00 -16.38
CA ALA A 28 -40.79 8.86 -17.54
C ALA A 28 -39.73 9.99 -17.64
N LEU A 29 -38.77 9.73 -18.52
CA LEU A 29 -38.30 10.62 -19.60
C LEU A 29 -37.95 12.07 -19.22
N TRP A 30 -36.65 12.36 -19.07
CA TRP A 30 -36.03 13.58 -19.60
C TRP A 30 -34.86 13.20 -20.50
N ALA A 31 -35.17 12.97 -21.77
CA ALA A 31 -34.19 13.00 -22.85
C ALA A 31 -33.84 14.46 -23.13
N LEU A 32 -32.79 14.97 -22.49
CA LEU A 32 -32.10 16.17 -22.96
C LEU A 32 -30.98 15.72 -23.89
N SER A 33 -31.27 15.87 -25.17
CA SER A 33 -30.38 15.69 -26.31
C SER A 33 -29.21 16.67 -26.22
N PHE A 34 -28.04 16.19 -25.78
CA PHE A 34 -26.78 16.87 -26.03
C PHE A 34 -25.98 16.04 -27.06
N PRO A 35 -25.62 16.61 -28.23
CA PRO A 35 -24.78 15.92 -29.18
C PRO A 35 -23.35 15.88 -28.64
N PHE A 36 -22.90 14.71 -28.19
CA PHE A 36 -21.48 14.45 -27.95
C PHE A 36 -20.82 14.07 -29.28
N PRO A 37 -19.88 14.88 -29.81
CA PRO A 37 -19.05 14.46 -30.93
C PRO A 37 -18.00 13.44 -30.45
N SER A 38 -17.90 12.36 -31.23
CA SER A 38 -17.00 11.23 -31.08
C SER A 38 -15.53 11.66 -30.93
N ARG A 39 -14.96 11.43 -29.74
CA ARG A 39 -13.55 11.64 -29.38
C ARG A 39 -12.65 10.53 -29.95
N GLN A 40 -12.77 10.22 -31.23
CA GLN A 40 -11.96 9.19 -31.89
C GLN A 40 -11.46 9.58 -33.29
N GLN A 41 -11.57 10.86 -33.66
CA GLN A 41 -10.99 11.40 -34.90
C GLN A 41 -9.93 12.51 -34.70
N GLN A 42 -9.53 12.81 -33.47
CA GLN A 42 -8.65 13.95 -33.18
C GLN A 42 -7.17 13.60 -32.93
N ILE A 43 -6.75 12.33 -33.11
CA ILE A 43 -5.35 11.90 -32.88
C ILE A 43 -4.58 11.71 -34.21
N ALA A 44 -5.21 11.90 -35.37
CA ALA A 44 -4.61 11.58 -36.67
C ALA A 44 -4.15 12.78 -37.52
N LEU A 45 -4.17 14.02 -37.02
CA LEU A 45 -3.85 15.22 -37.83
C LEU A 45 -2.87 16.22 -37.18
N GLU A 46 -2.14 15.85 -36.12
CA GLU A 46 -1.06 16.68 -35.55
C GLU A 46 0.36 16.16 -35.82
N HIS A 47 0.52 15.11 -36.63
CA HIS A 47 1.84 14.51 -36.86
C HIS A 47 2.51 14.92 -38.18
N LYS A 48 2.17 16.08 -38.76
CA LYS A 48 2.72 16.46 -40.07
C LYS A 48 2.76 17.96 -40.38
N GLU A 49 3.38 18.80 -39.54
CA GLU A 49 3.92 20.08 -40.04
C GLU A 49 4.90 20.85 -39.12
N HIS A 50 5.79 20.19 -38.38
CA HIS A 50 6.92 20.90 -37.75
C HIS A 50 8.26 20.23 -38.05
N GLN A 51 8.51 20.00 -39.35
CA GLN A 51 9.87 19.80 -39.86
C GLN A 51 10.42 21.12 -40.43
N SER A 52 11.56 21.52 -39.86
CA SER A 52 12.63 22.34 -40.44
C SER A 52 12.29 23.75 -40.93
N ILE A 53 12.57 24.75 -40.07
CA ILE A 53 12.83 26.14 -40.50
C ILE A 53 14.03 26.78 -39.77
N MET A 54 14.84 26.00 -39.05
CA MET A 54 16.06 26.49 -38.38
C MET A 54 17.33 25.95 -39.05
N ASP A 55 17.33 25.94 -40.38
CA ASP A 55 18.48 25.48 -41.18
C ASP A 55 18.91 26.50 -42.26
N LYS A 56 18.61 27.78 -42.03
CA LYS A 56 19.15 28.87 -42.86
C LYS A 56 19.51 30.07 -41.99
N ILE A 57 20.75 30.53 -42.19
CA ILE A 57 21.35 31.82 -41.79
C ILE A 57 22.32 31.73 -40.59
N LEU A 58 23.57 31.33 -40.84
CA LEU A 58 24.80 32.12 -40.57
C LEU A 58 26.09 31.34 -40.97
N PRO A 59 27.06 31.97 -41.67
CA PRO A 59 28.29 31.32 -42.09
C PRO A 59 29.48 31.57 -41.13
N GLY A 60 30.28 30.52 -40.89
CA GLY A 60 31.75 30.56 -40.90
C GLY A 60 32.55 31.03 -39.67
N ILE A 61 33.51 30.16 -39.27
CA ILE A 61 34.78 30.40 -38.55
C ILE A 61 34.75 30.19 -37.01
N VAL A 62 35.18 29.01 -36.55
CA VAL A 62 36.48 28.68 -35.90
C VAL A 62 36.44 27.21 -35.40
N GLN A 63 37.38 26.37 -35.85
CA GLN A 63 37.70 25.09 -35.19
C GLN A 63 38.50 25.33 -33.90
N PRO A 64 38.35 24.45 -32.90
CA PRO A 64 39.51 23.99 -32.16
C PRO A 64 39.71 22.48 -32.30
N GLN A 65 40.95 22.10 -32.61
CA GLN A 65 41.46 20.74 -32.61
C GLN A 65 41.55 20.15 -31.19
N LYS A 66 41.40 18.81 -31.12
CA LYS A 66 42.00 17.83 -30.18
C LYS A 66 41.96 18.17 -28.68
N THR A 67 41.24 17.37 -27.88
CA THR A 67 41.82 16.39 -26.91
C THR A 67 40.74 15.58 -26.17
N ALA A 68 41.15 14.38 -25.75
CA ALA A 68 40.46 13.36 -24.92
C ALA A 68 39.45 12.44 -25.63
N PRO A 69 39.59 11.10 -25.49
CA PRO A 69 38.44 10.22 -25.65
C PRO A 69 37.46 10.56 -24.53
N ASP A 70 36.21 10.83 -24.88
CA ASP A 70 35.11 10.73 -23.93
C ASP A 70 35.14 9.30 -23.40
N GLU A 71 35.68 9.14 -22.19
CA GLU A 71 35.32 8.00 -21.35
C GLU A 71 33.81 8.09 -21.19
N ASP A 72 33.11 7.27 -21.96
CA ASP A 72 31.75 6.85 -21.69
C ASP A 72 31.77 6.28 -20.27
N VAL A 73 31.52 7.13 -19.27
CA VAL A 73 31.29 6.74 -17.89
C VAL A 73 29.89 6.11 -17.82
N ASN A 74 29.66 5.09 -18.65
CA ASN A 74 28.64 4.09 -18.42
C ASN A 74 29.21 3.16 -17.34
N ALA A 75 29.37 3.72 -16.14
CA ALA A 75 29.34 2.94 -14.92
C ALA A 75 27.91 2.39 -14.78
N LYS A 76 27.56 1.42 -15.63
CA LYS A 76 26.63 0.36 -15.25
C LYS A 76 27.34 -0.38 -14.13
N ASP A 77 27.19 0.19 -12.95
CA ASP A 77 27.50 -0.46 -11.71
C ASP A 77 26.81 -1.82 -11.78
N SER A 78 27.60 -2.88 -11.83
CA SER A 78 27.14 -4.27 -11.89
C SER A 78 26.50 -4.73 -10.56
N SER A 79 26.07 -3.77 -9.76
CA SER A 79 25.33 -3.92 -8.53
C SER A 79 24.00 -4.62 -8.83
N SER A 80 23.84 -5.81 -8.25
CA SER A 80 22.56 -6.51 -8.27
C SER A 80 21.53 -5.64 -7.54
N PRO A 81 20.32 -5.44 -8.09
CA PRO A 81 19.31 -4.60 -7.44
C PRO A 81 19.07 -5.02 -5.99
N ILE A 82 18.80 -4.05 -5.12
CA ILE A 82 18.40 -4.26 -3.73
C ILE A 82 16.95 -3.78 -3.51
N ILE A 83 16.42 -4.00 -2.30
CA ILE A 83 15.05 -3.65 -1.95
C ILE A 83 14.74 -2.17 -2.17
N SER A 84 15.67 -1.26 -1.83
CA SER A 84 15.49 0.18 -2.04
C SER A 84 15.36 0.56 -3.53
N ASP A 85 15.92 -0.23 -4.45
CA ASP A 85 15.85 0.01 -5.90
C ASP A 85 14.51 -0.41 -6.52
N VAL A 86 13.90 -1.48 -5.99
CA VAL A 86 12.71 -2.12 -6.58
C VAL A 86 11.41 -1.73 -5.90
N LEU A 87 11.44 -1.45 -4.59
CA LEU A 87 10.24 -1.13 -3.83
C LEU A 87 9.48 0.09 -4.39
N PRO A 88 10.13 1.21 -4.77
CA PRO A 88 9.43 2.36 -5.36
C PRO A 88 8.85 2.12 -6.76
N LYS A 89 9.32 1.08 -7.46
CA LYS A 89 8.91 0.74 -8.84
C LYS A 89 7.80 -0.32 -8.87
N THR A 90 7.57 -1.00 -7.74
CA THR A 90 6.59 -2.08 -7.62
C THR A 90 5.17 -1.51 -7.66
N LYS A 91 4.42 -1.85 -8.72
CA LYS A 91 3.07 -1.32 -8.93
C LYS A 91 2.09 -1.79 -7.85
N GLY A 92 1.18 -0.91 -7.47
CA GLY A 92 0.07 -1.25 -6.56
C GLY A 92 0.41 -1.18 -5.07
N ILE A 93 1.67 -0.90 -4.69
CA ILE A 93 2.10 -0.73 -3.28
C ILE A 93 2.67 0.67 -2.98
N ASN A 94 2.44 1.63 -3.89
CA ASN A 94 3.02 2.98 -3.85
C ASN A 94 2.81 3.71 -2.51
N ILE A 95 1.66 3.50 -1.85
CA ILE A 95 1.39 4.11 -0.54
C ILE A 95 2.39 3.59 0.49
N PHE A 96 2.52 2.26 0.59
CA PHE A 96 3.46 1.63 1.51
C PHE A 96 4.92 1.99 1.19
N ALA A 97 5.31 1.92 -0.09
CA ALA A 97 6.66 2.26 -0.53
C ALA A 97 7.04 3.72 -0.27
N ARG A 98 6.06 4.64 -0.17
CA ARG A 98 6.33 6.01 0.27
C ARG A 98 6.61 6.05 1.77
N LEU A 99 5.77 5.39 2.57
CA LEU A 99 5.90 5.35 4.03
C LEU A 99 7.26 4.83 4.50
N THR A 100 7.82 3.82 3.82
CA THR A 100 9.13 3.28 4.19
C THR A 100 10.27 4.29 4.08
N ARG A 101 10.13 5.33 3.25
CA ARG A 101 11.15 6.38 3.07
C ARG A 101 10.99 7.53 4.06
N ASP A 102 9.83 7.66 4.71
CA ASP A 102 9.55 8.72 5.67
C ASP A 102 10.26 8.46 7.03
N PHE A 103 10.79 7.25 7.26
CA PHE A 103 11.46 6.84 8.48
C PHE A 103 12.90 6.41 8.20
N GLU A 104 13.86 7.18 8.69
CA GLU A 104 15.29 6.99 8.44
C GLU A 104 15.82 5.60 8.85
N PRO A 105 15.45 5.02 10.02
CA PRO A 105 15.86 3.65 10.37
C PRO A 105 15.38 2.59 9.37
N VAL A 106 14.16 2.76 8.83
CA VAL A 106 13.60 1.85 7.83
C VAL A 106 14.29 2.04 6.48
N ALA A 107 14.43 3.28 6.02
CA ALA A 107 15.09 3.60 4.75
C ALA A 107 16.53 3.06 4.72
N ASN A 108 17.28 3.27 5.79
CA ASN A 108 18.65 2.76 5.93
C ASN A 108 18.69 1.23 5.88
N ARG A 109 17.78 0.55 6.59
CA ARG A 109 17.71 -0.91 6.60
C ARG A 109 17.44 -1.49 5.21
N LEU A 110 16.52 -0.88 4.44
CA LEU A 110 16.17 -1.34 3.09
C LEU A 110 17.30 -1.08 2.07
N ASN A 111 18.14 -0.08 2.33
CA ASN A 111 19.27 0.29 1.50
C ASN A 111 20.58 -0.44 1.84
N ASP A 112 20.62 -1.18 2.96
CA ASP A 112 21.79 -1.96 3.37
C ASP A 112 21.78 -3.34 2.69
N ALA A 113 22.65 -3.51 1.71
CA ALA A 113 22.80 -4.76 0.95
C ALA A 113 23.21 -5.96 1.83
N SER A 114 23.82 -5.73 3.00
CA SER A 114 24.24 -6.77 3.94
C SER A 114 23.10 -7.28 4.84
N LYS A 115 21.93 -6.65 4.78
CA LYS A 115 20.81 -6.93 5.67
C LYS A 115 19.65 -7.55 4.91
N ASN A 116 19.54 -8.87 5.01
CA ASN A 116 18.44 -9.59 4.41
C ASN A 116 17.10 -9.18 5.03
N ILE A 117 16.10 -8.97 4.17
CA ILE A 117 14.76 -8.55 4.58
C ILE A 117 13.70 -9.05 3.60
N THR A 118 12.57 -9.51 4.14
CA THR A 118 11.36 -9.75 3.34
C THR A 118 10.35 -8.66 3.67
N VAL A 119 9.97 -7.90 2.63
CA VAL A 119 9.02 -6.79 2.74
C VAL A 119 7.62 -7.31 2.44
N LEU A 120 6.74 -7.28 3.43
CA LEU A 120 5.33 -7.63 3.30
C LEU A 120 4.53 -6.38 2.93
N ALA A 121 4.52 -6.01 1.64
CA ALA A 121 3.92 -4.77 1.17
C ALA A 121 2.41 -4.90 0.93
N PRO A 122 1.54 -4.29 1.75
CA PRO A 122 0.11 -4.28 1.48
C PRO A 122 -0.21 -3.49 0.22
N ARG A 123 -1.17 -3.98 -0.57
CA ARG A 123 -1.69 -3.24 -1.72
C ARG A 123 -2.29 -1.90 -1.27
N ASN A 124 -2.25 -0.91 -2.16
CA ASN A 124 -2.87 0.40 -1.93
C ASN A 124 -4.33 0.27 -1.50
N SER A 125 -5.07 -0.66 -2.12
CA SER A 125 -6.47 -0.95 -1.77
C SER A 125 -6.63 -1.48 -0.35
N ALA A 126 -5.68 -2.27 0.15
CA ALA A 126 -5.71 -2.79 1.52
C ALA A 126 -5.53 -1.66 2.54
N ILE A 127 -4.54 -0.77 2.33
CA ILE A 127 -4.34 0.40 3.19
C ILE A 127 -5.55 1.35 3.13
N GLN A 128 -6.12 1.58 1.95
CA GLN A 128 -7.27 2.47 1.77
C GLN A 128 -8.57 1.92 2.38
N ALA A 129 -8.71 0.60 2.44
CA ALA A 129 -9.87 -0.07 3.02
C ALA A 129 -9.82 -0.16 4.55
N LEU A 130 -8.74 0.30 5.19
CA LEU A 130 -8.63 0.27 6.64
C LEU A 130 -9.76 1.08 7.29
N PRO A 131 -10.40 0.56 8.35
CA PRO A 131 -11.49 1.25 9.03
C PRO A 131 -11.01 2.53 9.74
N ARG A 132 -9.70 2.62 10.01
CA ARG A 132 -9.01 3.74 10.65
C ARG A 132 -7.65 3.91 9.99
N LYS A 133 -7.09 5.11 10.07
CA LYS A 133 -5.79 5.42 9.49
C LYS A 133 -4.68 4.66 10.23
N PRO A 134 -3.57 4.30 9.55
CA PRO A 134 -2.46 3.56 10.18
C PRO A 134 -1.79 4.26 11.37
N TRP A 135 -1.92 5.58 11.47
CA TRP A 135 -1.38 6.35 12.59
C TRP A 135 -2.35 6.46 13.78
N GLU A 136 -3.59 6.00 13.63
CA GLU A 136 -4.60 6.05 14.69
C GLU A 136 -4.55 4.80 15.58
N ASN A 137 -4.36 5.03 16.88
CA ASN A 137 -4.30 4.03 17.92
C ASN A 137 -5.50 4.22 18.88
N PRO A 138 -6.33 3.19 19.13
CA PRO A 138 -7.43 3.30 20.07
C PRO A 138 -6.99 3.72 21.48
N GLU A 139 -5.79 3.32 21.91
CA GLU A 139 -5.26 3.66 23.23
C GLU A 139 -4.90 5.15 23.34
N ASP A 140 -4.51 5.81 22.24
CA ASP A 140 -4.29 7.25 22.25
C ASP A 140 -5.61 8.00 22.45
N TYR A 141 -6.69 7.55 21.80
CA TYR A 141 -8.02 8.13 22.02
C TYR A 141 -8.53 7.92 23.45
N LYS A 142 -8.28 6.75 24.04
CA LYS A 142 -8.63 6.50 25.45
C LYS A 142 -7.86 7.41 26.42
N LYS A 143 -6.59 7.73 26.11
CA LYS A 143 -5.72 8.52 26.99
C LYS A 143 -5.89 10.03 26.82
N PHE A 144 -6.06 10.50 25.59
CA PHE A 144 -6.00 11.93 25.25
C PHE A 144 -7.34 12.50 24.73
N GLY A 145 -8.31 11.63 24.42
CA GLY A 145 -9.60 12.01 23.83
C GLY A 145 -9.54 12.21 22.31
N GLU A 146 -10.70 12.21 21.65
CA GLU A 146 -10.82 12.27 20.18
C GLU A 146 -10.17 13.52 19.58
N VAL A 147 -10.30 14.67 20.25
CA VAL A 147 -9.78 15.95 19.76
C VAL A 147 -8.26 16.03 19.95
N ASN A 148 -7.76 15.74 21.16
CA ASN A 148 -6.36 16.01 21.49
C ASN A 148 -5.39 14.87 21.12
N ALA A 149 -5.88 13.67 20.78
CA ALA A 149 -5.02 12.51 20.53
C ALA A 149 -3.95 12.79 19.46
N TYR A 150 -4.28 13.56 18.42
CA TYR A 150 -3.37 13.88 17.33
C TYR A 150 -3.24 15.38 17.05
N GLU A 151 -3.69 16.24 17.98
CA GLU A 151 -3.54 17.68 17.88
C GLU A 151 -2.19 18.16 18.44
N GLY A 152 -1.65 19.24 17.86
CA GLY A 152 -0.40 19.84 18.28
C GLY A 152 0.84 18.97 18.00
N GLN A 153 2.00 19.43 18.47
CA GLN A 153 3.27 18.75 18.21
C GLN A 153 3.30 17.34 18.80
N ASP A 154 2.86 17.17 20.05
CA ASP A 154 2.85 15.85 20.71
C ASP A 154 1.94 14.85 20.00
N GLY A 155 0.80 15.33 19.47
CA GLY A 155 -0.12 14.54 18.67
C GLY A 155 0.49 14.10 17.35
N GLN A 156 1.16 15.02 16.64
CA GLN A 156 1.88 14.70 15.42
C GLN A 156 3.00 13.68 15.67
N ASP A 157 3.72 13.80 16.79
CA ASP A 157 4.78 12.87 17.16
C ASP A 157 4.22 11.47 17.50
N ARG A 158 3.06 11.39 18.16
CA ARG A 158 2.34 10.11 18.35
C ARG A 158 1.95 9.48 17.02
N ALA A 159 1.32 10.26 16.14
CA ALA A 159 0.94 9.79 14.81
C ALA A 159 2.14 9.27 14.02
N LYS A 160 3.28 9.99 14.06
CA LYS A 160 4.52 9.59 13.40
C LYS A 160 5.07 8.27 13.96
N ARG A 161 5.09 8.09 15.28
CA ARG A 161 5.51 6.82 15.92
C ARG A 161 4.60 5.66 15.55
N ASN A 162 3.28 5.86 15.55
CA ASN A 162 2.31 4.83 15.18
C ASN A 162 2.50 4.40 13.71
N LEU A 163 2.79 5.36 12.83
CA LEU A 163 3.03 5.10 11.41
C LEU A 163 4.38 4.39 11.17
N GLN A 164 5.42 4.72 11.94
CA GLN A 164 6.68 3.97 11.90
C GLN A 164 6.46 2.52 12.32
N ARG A 165 5.74 2.29 13.42
CA ARG A 165 5.41 0.95 13.91
C ARG A 165 4.59 0.15 12.91
N PHE A 166 3.63 0.80 12.24
CA PHE A 166 2.88 0.21 11.12
C PHE A 166 3.84 -0.31 10.05
N VAL A 167 4.81 0.50 9.62
CA VAL A 167 5.78 0.10 8.60
C VAL A 167 6.65 -1.06 9.09
N GLU A 168 7.21 -0.97 10.29
CA GLU A 168 8.08 -1.99 10.86
C GLU A 168 7.39 -3.35 11.06
N ALA A 169 6.08 -3.36 11.31
CA ALA A 169 5.28 -4.59 11.39
C ALA A 169 5.19 -5.37 10.06
N HIS A 170 5.51 -4.72 8.95
CA HIS A 170 5.51 -5.31 7.62
C HIS A 170 6.91 -5.72 7.15
N LEU A 171 7.90 -5.68 8.03
CA LEU A 171 9.30 -5.94 7.71
C LEU A 171 9.80 -7.16 8.48
N ILE A 172 10.09 -8.24 7.74
CA ILE A 172 10.65 -9.49 8.28
C ILE A 172 12.16 -9.45 8.11
N PRO A 173 12.97 -9.45 9.18
CA PRO A 173 14.44 -9.33 9.12
C PRO A 173 15.13 -10.65 8.67
N ALA A 174 14.49 -11.41 7.79
CA ALA A 174 14.98 -12.67 7.24
C ALA A 174 14.58 -12.80 5.78
N SER A 175 15.53 -13.22 4.94
CA SER A 175 15.28 -13.62 3.55
C SER A 175 16.39 -14.59 3.09
N PRO A 176 16.07 -15.71 2.42
CA PRO A 176 14.71 -16.23 2.19
C PRO A 176 14.02 -16.66 3.48
N TRP A 177 12.72 -16.37 3.61
CA TRP A 177 11.91 -16.73 4.79
C TRP A 177 11.22 -18.07 4.56
N ARG A 178 11.52 -19.11 5.37
CA ARG A 178 11.11 -20.48 5.09
C ARG A 178 9.66 -20.76 5.51
N VAL A 179 9.01 -21.71 4.83
CA VAL A 179 7.64 -22.15 5.16
C VAL A 179 7.57 -22.59 6.62
N GLY A 180 6.58 -22.08 7.36
CA GLY A 180 6.33 -22.45 8.75
C GLY A 180 7.34 -21.89 9.76
N GLU A 181 8.40 -21.21 9.30
CA GLU A 181 9.36 -20.54 10.17
C GLU A 181 8.69 -19.31 10.81
N GLU A 182 8.68 -19.28 12.14
CA GLU A 182 8.21 -18.12 12.89
C GLU A 182 9.34 -17.10 13.04
N VAL A 183 9.10 -15.87 12.59
CA VAL A 183 10.05 -14.77 12.62
C VAL A 183 9.37 -13.53 13.20
N GLU A 184 10.08 -12.80 14.05
CA GLU A 184 9.64 -11.54 14.61
C GLU A 184 9.89 -10.39 13.63
N THR A 185 8.87 -9.57 13.37
CA THR A 185 8.98 -8.36 12.55
C THR A 185 9.81 -7.30 13.27
N LEU A 186 10.22 -6.24 12.56
CA LEU A 186 10.91 -5.12 13.20
C LEU A 186 10.07 -4.42 14.28
N ALA A 187 8.73 -4.56 14.25
CA ALA A 187 7.84 -4.03 15.28
C ALA A 187 7.52 -5.02 16.42
N GLY A 188 8.09 -6.23 16.40
CA GLY A 188 7.93 -7.24 17.46
C GLY A 188 6.80 -8.26 17.22
N GLU A 189 6.14 -8.24 16.06
CA GLU A 189 5.07 -9.20 15.76
C GLU A 189 5.65 -10.53 15.27
N LYS A 190 5.21 -11.63 15.86
CA LYS A 190 5.63 -12.98 15.46
C LYS A 190 4.76 -13.47 14.32
N LEU A 191 5.35 -13.56 13.13
CA LEU A 191 4.68 -14.02 11.93
C LEU A 191 5.26 -15.35 11.47
N LYS A 192 4.44 -16.16 10.80
CA LYS A 192 4.87 -17.31 10.00
C LYS A 192 4.02 -17.36 8.74
N TRP A 193 4.47 -18.07 7.72
CA TRP A 193 3.65 -18.29 6.54
C TRP A 193 3.41 -19.78 6.27
N THR A 194 2.27 -20.05 5.66
CA THR A 194 1.81 -21.38 5.29
C THR A 194 1.43 -21.40 3.82
N LYS A 195 1.51 -22.58 3.20
CA LYS A 195 1.09 -22.78 1.82
C LYS A 195 -0.10 -23.74 1.79
N GLU A 196 -1.20 -23.31 1.19
CA GLU A 196 -2.40 -24.12 0.98
C GLU A 196 -2.69 -24.21 -0.53
N GLY A 197 -2.41 -25.37 -1.13
CA GLY A 197 -2.38 -25.49 -2.59
C GLY A 197 -1.32 -24.57 -3.19
N ASP A 198 -1.75 -23.64 -4.05
CA ASP A 198 -0.87 -22.63 -4.66
C ASP A 198 -0.88 -21.28 -3.93
N LYS A 199 -1.69 -21.13 -2.88
CA LYS A 199 -1.83 -19.88 -2.14
C LYS A 199 -0.88 -19.83 -0.95
N ILE A 200 -0.38 -18.65 -0.65
CA ILE A 200 0.46 -18.37 0.51
C ILE A 200 -0.34 -17.50 1.48
N PHE A 201 -0.30 -17.85 2.76
CA PHE A 201 -0.98 -17.13 3.83
C PHE A 201 -0.01 -16.76 4.94
N ILE A 202 -0.04 -15.51 5.37
CA ILE A 202 0.65 -15.01 6.57
C ILE A 202 -0.23 -15.24 7.80
N GLN A 203 0.38 -15.72 8.87
CA GLN A 203 -0.23 -15.98 10.16
C GLN A 203 0.49 -15.20 11.27
N PRO A 204 -0.23 -14.75 12.31
CA PRO A 204 -1.69 -14.81 12.46
C PRO A 204 -2.42 -13.84 11.52
N GLY A 205 -3.73 -14.03 11.35
CA GLY A 205 -4.59 -13.14 10.55
C GLY A 205 -5.03 -13.70 9.20
N ASN A 206 -4.46 -14.83 8.77
CA ASN A 206 -4.81 -15.51 7.53
C ASN A 206 -4.75 -14.58 6.29
N ILE A 207 -3.69 -13.79 6.20
CA ILE A 207 -3.55 -12.76 5.17
C ILE A 207 -2.99 -13.40 3.91
N GLU A 208 -3.76 -13.39 2.83
CA GLU A 208 -3.34 -13.92 1.53
C GLU A 208 -2.23 -13.03 0.92
N VAL A 209 -1.13 -13.66 0.53
CA VAL A 209 -0.11 -13.04 -0.31
C VAL A 209 -0.61 -13.07 -1.75
N ASN A 210 -0.81 -11.89 -2.32
CA ASN A 210 -1.21 -11.72 -3.71
C ASN A 210 -0.15 -12.24 -4.68
N SER A 211 1.12 -11.90 -4.42
CA SER A 211 2.26 -12.30 -5.24
C SER A 211 3.57 -12.08 -4.51
N VAL A 212 4.62 -12.82 -4.90
CA VAL A 212 6.01 -12.49 -4.59
C VAL A 212 6.52 -11.69 -5.79
N ALA A 213 6.49 -10.36 -5.67
CA ALA A 213 6.68 -9.44 -6.79
C ALA A 213 8.14 -9.33 -7.24
N GLU A 214 9.07 -9.31 -6.27
CA GLU A 214 10.49 -9.11 -6.54
C GLU A 214 11.33 -10.04 -5.66
N LYS A 215 12.44 -10.52 -6.22
CA LYS A 215 13.51 -11.19 -5.49
C LYS A 215 14.83 -10.54 -5.90
N VAL A 216 15.51 -9.96 -4.92
CA VAL A 216 16.65 -9.08 -5.09
C VAL A 216 17.79 -9.50 -4.18
N HIS A 217 18.95 -8.84 -4.28
CA HIS A 217 20.16 -9.26 -3.62
C HIS A 217 20.01 -9.37 -2.09
N ASN A 218 19.37 -8.39 -1.45
CA ASN A 218 19.17 -8.35 0.00
C ASN A 218 17.75 -8.71 0.43
N GLY A 219 16.92 -9.34 -0.42
CA GLY A 219 15.56 -9.63 0.02
C GLY A 219 14.52 -10.01 -1.01
N GLU A 220 13.27 -10.00 -0.54
CA GLU A 220 12.08 -10.24 -1.35
C GLU A 220 11.00 -9.19 -1.06
N VAL A 221 10.17 -8.89 -2.06
CA VAL A 221 8.95 -8.06 -1.90
C VAL A 221 7.73 -8.92 -2.13
N TRP A 222 6.90 -9.07 -1.10
CA TRP A 222 5.68 -9.87 -1.10
C TRP A 222 4.49 -8.93 -1.01
N VAL A 223 3.60 -8.97 -1.99
CA VAL A 223 2.42 -8.11 -2.05
C VAL A 223 1.28 -8.76 -1.29
N LEU A 224 0.71 -8.07 -0.31
CA LEU A 224 -0.37 -8.60 0.53
C LEU A 224 -1.76 -8.10 0.11
N ASN A 225 -2.76 -8.96 0.23
CA ASN A 225 -4.17 -8.59 0.04
C ASN A 225 -4.76 -7.79 1.21
N ASP A 226 -4.12 -7.82 2.37
CA ASP A 226 -4.49 -7.09 3.60
C ASP A 226 -3.23 -6.53 4.30
N VAL A 227 -3.38 -5.86 5.44
CA VAL A 227 -2.27 -5.36 6.28
C VAL A 227 -1.96 -6.32 7.42
N ILE A 228 -0.71 -6.32 7.90
CA ILE A 228 -0.34 -7.01 9.14
C ILE A 228 -1.05 -6.33 10.31
N ASN A 229 -1.76 -7.12 11.12
CA ASN A 229 -2.28 -6.65 12.39
C ASN A 229 -1.13 -6.58 13.39
N TYR A 230 -0.88 -5.39 13.93
CA TYR A 230 0.17 -5.15 14.89
C TYR A 230 -0.44 -4.63 16.18
N ARG A 231 0.09 -5.13 17.30
CA ARG A 231 -0.32 -4.68 18.62
C ARG A 231 0.09 -3.24 18.76
N GLN A 232 -0.90 -2.37 18.93
CA GLN A 232 -0.68 -1.01 19.40
C GLN A 232 -0.36 -1.12 20.90
N GLY A 233 0.92 -1.25 21.24
CA GLY A 233 1.41 -1.37 22.62
C GLY A 233 1.23 -0.08 23.43
#